data_AF-A0AB35Y4P3-F1
#
_entry.id   AF-A0AB35Y4P3-F1
#
_cell.length_a   1.000
_cell.length_b   1.000
_cell.length_c   1.000
_cell.angle_alpha   90.00
_cell.angle_beta   90.00
_cell.angle_gamma   90.00
#
_symmetry.space_group_name_H-M   'P 1'
#
loop_
_entity.id
_entity.type
_entity.pdbx_description
1 polymer ?
#
loop_
_entity_poly.entity_id
_entity_poly.type
_entity_poly.pdbx_seq_one_letter_code
_entity_poly.pdbx_strand_id
1 'polypeptide(L)'
;MQFIQNILSFNQILTVSLLGWFVAQVLKTVINFILLGKFQLERMWGDGGMPSAHSATVCAMVIATGRCVGVDSAIFAVASVVAIITMHDAMGVRHETGEQAKVLNQMIDQWIDISEKNAPFLQNMHLKEMVGHTPLQVVAGVLVGIAVGFLYPLV
;
A
#
# COMPACT_ATOMS: atom_id res chain seq x y z
N MET A 1 22.14 4.41 -20.63
CA MET A 1 21.90 5.40 -19.56
C MET A 1 21.02 6.56 -20.02
N GLN A 2 21.27 7.20 -21.18
CA GLN A 2 20.44 8.33 -21.68
C GLN A 2 18.99 7.97 -22.05
N PHE A 3 18.73 6.77 -22.58
CA PHE A 3 17.38 6.33 -22.95
C PHE A 3 16.45 6.17 -21.73
N ILE A 4 16.96 5.58 -20.65
CA ILE A 4 16.22 5.42 -19.38
C ILE A 4 15.97 6.79 -18.75
N GLN A 5 16.96 7.69 -18.78
CA GLN A 5 16.78 9.06 -18.30
C GLN A 5 15.71 9.80 -19.12
N ASN A 6 15.73 9.72 -20.45
CA ASN A 6 14.74 10.39 -21.31
C ASN A 6 13.31 9.83 -21.17
N ILE A 7 13.15 8.52 -21.00
CA ILE A 7 11.83 7.92 -20.75
C ILE A 7 11.29 8.31 -19.37
N LEU A 8 12.14 8.25 -18.34
CA LEU A 8 11.74 8.58 -16.97
C LEU A 8 11.55 10.08 -16.76
N SER A 9 12.13 10.95 -17.58
CA SER A 9 11.91 12.41 -17.49
C SER A 9 10.74 12.91 -18.34
N PHE A 10 10.14 12.09 -19.22
CA PHE A 10 8.99 12.49 -20.04
C PHE A 10 7.75 12.82 -19.21
N ASN A 11 7.51 12.08 -18.12
CA ASN A 11 6.46 12.40 -17.15
C ASN A 11 7.02 12.32 -15.73
N GLN A 12 7.56 13.45 -15.27
CA GLN A 12 8.19 13.56 -13.95
C GLN A 12 7.23 13.17 -12.82
N ILE A 13 5.95 13.55 -12.90
CA ILE A 13 4.93 13.20 -11.89
C ILE A 13 4.77 11.69 -11.78
N LEU A 14 4.62 11.00 -12.92
CA LEU A 14 4.50 9.54 -12.94
C LEU A 14 5.77 8.87 -12.40
N THR A 15 6.94 9.36 -12.80
CA THR A 15 8.22 8.80 -12.37
C THR A 15 8.43 8.94 -10.87
N VAL A 16 8.14 10.10 -10.29
CA VAL A 16 8.22 10.31 -8.84
C VAL A 16 7.24 9.42 -8.09
N SER A 17 6.03 9.22 -8.64
CA SER A 17 5.02 8.33 -8.06
C SER A 17 5.50 6.88 -8.04
N LEU A 18 6.02 6.38 -9.17
CA LEU A 18 6.56 5.02 -9.29
C LEU A 18 7.82 4.82 -8.45
N LEU A 19 8.66 5.86 -8.31
CA LEU A 19 9.81 5.82 -7.42
C LEU A 19 9.37 5.76 -5.96
N GLY A 20 8.34 6.51 -5.55
CA GLY A 20 7.75 6.44 -4.21
C GLY A 20 7.24 5.04 -3.87
N TRP A 21 6.53 4.42 -4.82
CA TRP A 21 6.11 3.02 -4.73
C TRP A 21 7.30 2.08 -4.55
N PHE A 22 8.31 2.20 -5.41
CA PHE A 22 9.47 1.32 -5.41
C PHE A 22 10.27 1.43 -4.10
N VAL A 23 10.53 2.65 -3.65
CA VAL A 23 11.21 2.92 -2.37
C VAL A 23 10.44 2.31 -1.20
N ALA A 24 9.11 2.47 -1.16
CA ALA A 24 8.30 1.86 -0.11
C ALA A 24 8.36 0.33 -0.12
N GLN A 25 8.35 -0.31 -1.29
CA GLN A 25 8.47 -1.77 -1.41
C GLN A 25 9.85 -2.27 -0.97
N VAL A 26 10.93 -1.57 -1.35
CA VAL A 26 12.29 -1.91 -0.90
C VAL A 26 12.40 -1.76 0.61
N LEU A 27 11.93 -0.64 1.18
CA LEU A 27 11.94 -0.42 2.63
C LEU A 27 11.15 -1.51 3.37
N LYS A 28 9.95 -1.86 2.88
CA LYS A 28 9.14 -2.93 3.47
C LYS A 28 9.89 -4.26 3.49
N THR A 29 10.58 -4.59 2.40
CA THR A 29 11.36 -5.83 2.28
C THR A 29 12.52 -5.85 3.28
N VAL A 30 13.25 -4.74 3.38
CA VAL A 30 14.38 -4.60 4.32
C VAL A 30 13.91 -4.67 5.77
N ILE A 31 12.84 -3.95 6.13
CA ILE A 31 12.27 -3.95 7.48
C ILE A 31 11.79 -5.36 7.86
N ASN A 32 11.06 -6.04 6.98
CA ASN A 32 10.61 -7.41 7.22
C ASN A 32 11.79 -8.37 7.37
N PHE A 33 12.83 -8.25 6.55
CA PHE A 33 14.02 -9.08 6.64
C PHE A 33 14.73 -8.93 7.99
N ILE A 34 14.90 -7.69 8.47
CA ILE A 34 15.54 -7.38 9.75
C ILE A 34 14.70 -7.89 10.94
N LEU A 35 13.38 -7.68 10.91
CA LEU A 35 12.50 -8.06 12.02
C LEU A 35 12.28 -9.57 12.12
N LEU A 36 12.15 -10.27 11.00
CA LEU A 36 11.79 -11.70 10.97
C LEU A 36 13.00 -12.62 10.77
N GLY A 37 14.17 -12.09 10.39
CA GLY A 37 15.36 -12.88 10.07
C GLY A 37 15.20 -13.86 8.91
N LYS A 38 14.07 -13.80 8.20
CA LYS A 38 13.69 -14.69 7.10
C LYS A 38 13.28 -13.85 5.90
N PHE A 39 13.86 -14.12 4.75
CA PHE A 39 13.50 -13.47 3.51
C PHE A 39 12.19 -14.07 2.97
N GLN A 40 11.05 -13.44 3.30
CA GLN A 40 9.74 -13.86 2.82
C GLN A 40 9.30 -12.93 1.68
N LEU A 41 9.66 -13.28 0.44
CA LEU A 41 9.25 -12.57 -0.78
C LEU A 41 7.72 -12.49 -0.91
N GLU A 42 6.98 -13.49 -0.41
CA GLU A 42 5.51 -13.51 -0.45
C GLU A 42 4.88 -12.34 0.32
N ARG A 43 5.57 -11.77 1.32
CA ARG A 43 5.13 -10.57 2.02
C ARG A 43 5.38 -9.26 1.27
N MET A 44 6.14 -9.28 0.17
CA MET A 44 6.34 -8.11 -0.69
C MET A 44 5.10 -7.81 -1.54
N TRP A 45 4.39 -8.86 -1.96
CA TRP A 45 3.16 -8.76 -2.77
C TRP A 45 1.88 -9.07 -1.98
N GLY A 46 2.01 -9.46 -0.71
CA GLY A 46 0.87 -9.60 0.20
C GLY A 46 0.28 -8.23 0.60
N ASP A 47 -1.02 -8.23 0.89
CA ASP A 47 -1.69 -7.07 1.49
C ASP A 47 -1.11 -6.78 2.89
N GLY A 48 -0.80 -5.51 3.17
CA GLY A 48 -0.27 -5.05 4.47
C GLY A 48 1.25 -4.81 4.53
N GLY A 49 1.75 -4.41 5.71
CA GLY A 49 3.17 -4.15 6.01
C GLY A 49 3.58 -2.67 6.01
N MET A 50 4.70 -2.36 6.68
CA MET A 50 5.23 -1.00 6.83
C MET A 50 6.46 -0.79 5.94
N PRO A 51 6.58 0.32 5.20
CA PRO A 51 5.60 1.38 4.95
C PRO A 51 4.55 1.00 3.88
N SER A 52 3.41 1.70 3.86
CA SER A 52 2.39 1.50 2.83
C SER A 52 2.86 2.04 1.47
N ALA A 53 2.96 1.14 0.48
CA ALA A 53 3.35 1.50 -0.88
C ALA A 53 2.30 2.38 -1.58
N HIS A 54 1.00 2.09 -1.40
CA HIS A 54 -0.08 2.89 -1.98
C HIS A 54 -0.04 4.34 -1.50
N SER A 55 0.12 4.53 -0.18
CA SER A 55 0.24 5.87 0.43
C SER A 55 1.50 6.59 -0.06
N ALA A 56 2.64 5.89 -0.16
CA ALA A 56 3.88 6.47 -0.68
C ALA A 56 3.74 6.94 -2.15
N THR A 57 3.10 6.14 -3.01
CA THR A 57 2.85 6.49 -4.41
C THR A 57 2.03 7.77 -4.54
N VAL A 58 0.87 7.82 -3.88
CA VAL A 58 -0.06 8.96 -4.05
C VAL A 58 0.47 10.23 -3.39
N CYS A 59 1.19 10.12 -2.28
CA CYS A 59 1.83 11.30 -1.66
C CYS A 59 2.99 11.82 -2.49
N ALA A 60 3.82 10.94 -3.07
CA ALA A 60 4.86 11.34 -4.00
C ALA A 60 4.27 12.04 -5.24
N MET A 61 3.15 11.52 -5.76
CA MET A 61 2.38 12.16 -6.85
C MET A 61 1.92 13.56 -6.48
N VAL A 62 1.30 13.76 -5.31
CA VAL A 62 0.80 15.07 -4.87
C VAL A 62 1.93 16.09 -4.76
N ILE A 63 3.05 15.70 -4.15
CA ILE A 63 4.22 16.60 -4.03
C ILE A 63 4.80 16.93 -5.41
N ALA A 64 4.96 15.93 -6.29
CA ALA A 64 5.44 16.16 -7.64
C ALA A 64 4.52 17.09 -8.44
N THR A 65 3.20 16.86 -8.39
CA THR A 65 2.21 17.71 -9.06
C THR A 65 2.25 19.15 -8.53
N GLY A 66 2.31 19.32 -7.21
CA GLY A 66 2.40 20.65 -6.60
C GLY A 66 3.67 21.41 -7.01
N ARG A 67 4.78 20.70 -7.19
CA ARG A 67 6.06 21.28 -7.64
C ARG A 67 6.13 21.53 -9.14
N CYS A 68 5.51 20.67 -9.98
CA CYS A 68 5.56 20.80 -11.44
C CYS A 68 4.50 21.74 -12.01
N VAL A 69 3.28 21.72 -11.47
CA VAL A 69 2.12 22.40 -12.07
C VAL A 69 1.52 23.46 -11.14
N GLY A 70 1.98 23.54 -9.88
CA GLY A 70 1.46 24.48 -8.89
C GLY A 70 0.27 23.92 -8.09
N VAL A 71 0.15 24.42 -6.86
CA VAL A 71 -0.89 24.00 -5.91
C VAL A 71 -2.28 24.56 -6.22
N ASP A 72 -2.34 25.60 -7.06
CA ASP A 72 -3.55 26.23 -7.60
C ASP A 72 -4.12 25.48 -8.82
N SER A 73 -3.37 24.52 -9.38
CA SER A 73 -3.80 23.77 -10.54
C SER A 73 -4.93 22.77 -10.25
N ALA A 74 -5.81 22.59 -11.23
CA ALA A 74 -6.85 21.56 -11.16
C ALA A 74 -6.25 20.14 -11.02
N ILE A 75 -5.05 19.90 -11.58
CA ILE A 75 -4.36 18.62 -11.49
C ILE A 75 -3.91 18.34 -10.05
N PHE A 76 -3.44 19.37 -9.32
CA PHE A 76 -3.10 19.24 -7.90
C PHE A 76 -4.34 18.92 -7.05
N ALA A 77 -5.48 19.56 -7.32
CA ALA A 77 -6.72 19.27 -6.63
C ALA A 77 -7.16 17.80 -6.83
N VAL A 78 -7.14 17.31 -8.08
CA VAL A 78 -7.46 15.92 -8.40
C VAL A 78 -6.47 14.95 -7.73
N ALA A 79 -5.16 15.22 -7.81
CA ALA A 79 -4.13 14.38 -7.19
C ALA A 79 -4.33 14.29 -5.66
N SER A 80 -4.67 15.40 -5.02
CA SER A 80 -4.90 15.46 -3.57
C SER A 80 -6.14 14.66 -3.15
N VAL A 81 -7.25 14.78 -3.88
CA VAL A 81 -8.47 14.01 -3.61
C VAL A 81 -8.23 12.51 -3.82
N VAL A 82 -7.55 12.13 -4.91
CA VAL A 82 -7.16 10.74 -5.16
C VAL A 82 -6.28 10.20 -4.03
N ALA A 83 -5.33 11.00 -3.54
CA ALA A 83 -4.47 10.59 -2.43
C ALA A 83 -5.27 10.35 -1.13
N ILE A 84 -6.20 11.25 -0.79
CA ILE A 84 -7.08 11.10 0.37
C ILE A 84 -7.92 9.83 0.27
N ILE A 85 -8.61 9.62 -0.85
CA ILE A 85 -9.45 8.43 -1.07
C ILE A 85 -8.63 7.16 -0.97
N THR A 86 -7.46 7.12 -1.61
CA THR A 86 -6.59 5.95 -1.61
C THR A 86 -6.07 5.61 -0.21
N MET A 87 -5.69 6.63 0.58
CA MET A 87 -5.27 6.43 1.96
C MET A 87 -6.43 5.98 2.85
N HIS A 88 -7.63 6.53 2.64
CA HIS A 88 -8.82 6.13 3.39
C HIS A 88 -9.22 4.68 3.09
N ASP A 89 -9.22 4.26 1.81
CA ASP A 89 -9.51 2.87 1.42
C ASP A 89 -8.47 1.89 1.98
N ALA A 90 -7.19 2.28 1.97
CA ALA A 90 -6.11 1.45 2.50
C ALA A 90 -6.20 1.23 4.02
N MET A 91 -6.76 2.18 4.78
CA MET A 91 -6.91 2.10 6.23
C MET A 91 -8.27 1.55 6.68
N GLY A 92 -9.37 2.12 6.19
CA GLY A 92 -10.70 1.90 6.76
C GLY A 92 -11.39 0.67 6.18
N VAL A 93 -11.65 0.67 4.87
CA VAL A 93 -12.48 -0.35 4.22
C VAL A 93 -11.86 -1.74 4.32
N ARG A 94 -10.53 -1.83 4.14
CA ARG A 94 -9.81 -3.10 4.18
C ARG A 94 -9.70 -3.66 5.59
N HIS A 95 -9.47 -2.81 6.59
CA HIS A 95 -9.38 -3.26 7.98
C HIS A 95 -10.70 -3.86 8.47
N GLU A 96 -11.82 -3.20 8.18
CA GLU A 96 -13.17 -3.72 8.49
C GLU A 96 -13.45 -5.04 7.78
N THR A 97 -12.99 -5.20 6.53
CA THR A 97 -13.10 -6.47 5.79
C THR A 97 -12.27 -7.58 6.44
N GLY A 98 -11.09 -7.25 6.99
CA GLY A 98 -10.26 -8.18 7.75
C GLY A 98 -10.91 -8.64 9.06
N GLU A 99 -11.51 -7.70 9.82
CA GLU A 99 -12.26 -8.04 11.04
C GLU A 99 -13.50 -8.89 10.72
N GLN A 100 -14.21 -8.60 9.62
CA GLN A 100 -15.30 -9.45 9.14
C GLN A 100 -14.82 -10.86 8.77
N ALA A 101 -13.69 -10.97 8.07
CA ALA A 101 -13.09 -12.25 7.71
C ALA A 101 -12.71 -13.08 8.95
N LYS A 102 -12.21 -12.42 10.01
CA LYS A 102 -11.89 -13.07 11.29
C LYS A 102 -13.13 -13.60 12.00
N VAL A 103 -14.20 -12.80 12.07
CA VAL A 103 -15.49 -13.25 12.64
C VAL A 103 -16.05 -14.43 11.83
N LEU A 104 -15.98 -14.36 10.50
CA LEU A 104 -16.48 -15.42 9.64
C LEU A 104 -15.67 -16.72 9.77
N ASN A 105 -14.34 -16.64 9.84
CA ASN A 105 -13.49 -17.79 10.10
C ASN A 105 -13.84 -18.44 11.45
N GLN A 106 -14.05 -17.65 12.52
CA GLN A 106 -14.48 -18.18 13.82
C GLN A 106 -15.83 -18.89 13.77
N MET A 107 -16.79 -18.35 13.00
CA MET A 107 -18.08 -19.00 12.79
C MET A 107 -17.93 -20.31 12.03
N ILE A 108 -17.07 -20.37 11.00
CA ILE A 108 -16.79 -21.59 10.23
C ILE A 108 -16.16 -22.66 11.13
N ASP A 109 -15.16 -22.30 11.93
CA ASP A 109 -14.49 -23.22 12.85
C ASP A 109 -15.46 -23.82 13.87
N GLN A 110 -16.30 -22.97 14.50
CA GLN A 110 -17.33 -23.43 15.42
C GLN A 110 -18.35 -24.37 14.74
N TRP A 111 -18.70 -24.11 13.48
CA TRP A 111 -19.66 -24.93 12.75
C TRP A 111 -19.07 -26.28 12.33
N ILE A 112 -17.77 -26.33 11.99
CA ILE A 112 -17.04 -27.59 11.73
C ILE A 112 -17.01 -28.45 12.98
N ASP A 113 -16.76 -27.86 14.15
CA ASP A 113 -16.73 -28.56 15.44
C ASP A 113 -18.10 -29.13 15.83
N ILE A 114 -19.18 -28.40 15.58
CA ILE A 114 -20.55 -28.84 15.88
C ILE A 114 -21.05 -29.89 14.87
N SER A 115 -20.70 -29.74 13.58
CA SER A 115 -21.30 -30.52 12.49
C SER A 115 -20.61 -31.86 12.20
N GLU A 116 -19.78 -32.36 13.12
CA GLU A 116 -19.09 -33.67 13.11
C GLU A 116 -18.86 -34.24 11.68
N LYS A 117 -17.80 -33.77 11.01
CA LYS A 117 -17.26 -34.32 9.74
C LYS A 117 -18.14 -34.27 8.47
N ASN A 118 -19.32 -33.63 8.46
CA ASN A 118 -20.22 -33.69 7.30
C ASN A 118 -20.12 -32.55 6.27
N ALA A 119 -19.23 -31.57 6.46
CA ALA A 119 -19.07 -30.44 5.52
C ALA A 119 -17.63 -30.30 5.00
N PRO A 120 -17.16 -31.21 4.11
CA PRO A 120 -15.80 -31.15 3.55
C PRO A 120 -15.53 -29.86 2.74
N PHE A 121 -16.57 -29.13 2.33
CA PHE A 121 -16.41 -27.84 1.65
C PHE A 121 -15.94 -26.70 2.57
N LEU A 122 -16.19 -26.80 3.89
CA LEU A 122 -15.86 -25.74 4.85
C LEU A 122 -14.41 -25.77 5.32
N GLN A 123 -13.78 -26.95 5.36
CA GLN A 123 -12.37 -27.09 5.81
C GLN A 123 -11.37 -26.30 4.96
N ASN A 124 -11.74 -25.95 3.73
CA ASN A 124 -10.88 -25.18 2.83
C ASN A 124 -11.26 -23.69 2.72
N MET A 125 -12.30 -23.24 3.42
CA MET A 125 -12.74 -21.84 3.40
C MET A 125 -12.19 -21.08 4.61
N HIS A 126 -10.88 -20.79 4.59
CA HIS A 126 -10.31 -19.75 5.44
C HIS A 126 -10.08 -18.49 4.62
N LEU A 127 -10.73 -17.41 5.04
CA LEU A 127 -10.49 -16.09 4.47
C LEU A 127 -9.20 -15.50 5.03
N LYS A 128 -8.52 -14.69 4.23
CA LYS A 128 -7.38 -13.91 4.71
C LYS A 128 -7.88 -12.86 5.72
N GLU A 129 -7.40 -12.95 6.96
CA GLU A 129 -7.81 -12.04 8.03
C GLU A 129 -7.03 -10.71 8.02
N MET A 130 -5.80 -10.71 7.49
CA MET A 130 -5.02 -9.49 7.31
C MET A 130 -5.30 -8.89 5.93
N VAL A 131 -6.34 -8.08 5.84
CA VAL A 131 -6.66 -7.26 4.67
C VAL A 131 -6.47 -5.79 5.07
N GLY A 132 -5.52 -5.10 4.43
CA GLY A 132 -5.31 -3.65 4.65
C GLY A 132 -4.07 -3.28 5.48
N HIS A 133 -3.94 -1.98 5.72
CA HIS A 133 -2.81 -1.38 6.44
C HIS A 133 -3.28 -0.77 7.75
N THR A 134 -2.46 -0.88 8.80
CA THR A 134 -2.72 -0.10 10.02
C THR A 134 -2.52 1.39 9.75
N PRO A 135 -3.16 2.30 10.51
CA PRO A 135 -2.99 3.75 10.32
C PRO A 135 -1.52 4.18 10.36
N LEU A 136 -0.71 3.53 11.22
CA LEU A 136 0.71 3.82 11.34
C LEU A 136 1.52 3.39 10.10
N GLN A 137 1.13 2.30 9.44
CA GLN A 137 1.74 1.89 8.16
C GLN A 137 1.43 2.89 7.03
N VAL A 138 0.22 3.44 7.01
CA VAL A 138 -0.18 4.49 6.06
C VAL A 138 0.61 5.77 6.31
N VAL A 139 0.70 6.24 7.56
CA VAL A 139 1.51 7.41 7.91
C VAL A 139 2.98 7.23 7.51
N ALA A 140 3.57 6.05 7.76
CA ALA A 140 4.93 5.75 7.30
C ALA A 140 5.06 5.84 5.77
N GLY A 141 4.05 5.37 5.03
CA GLY A 141 3.98 5.52 3.58
C GLY A 141 3.90 6.99 3.13
N VAL A 142 3.07 7.81 3.80
CA VAL A 142 2.97 9.26 3.53
C VAL A 142 4.32 9.93 3.67
N LEU A 143 5.04 9.66 4.77
CA LEU A 143 6.36 10.23 5.02
C LEU A 143 7.37 9.84 3.93
N VAL A 144 7.37 8.57 3.51
CA VAL A 144 8.22 8.09 2.41
C VAL A 144 7.85 8.81 1.10
N GLY A 145 6.56 8.93 0.78
CA GLY A 145 6.10 9.60 -0.43
C GLY A 145 6.49 11.08 -0.47
N ILE A 146 6.33 11.79 0.65
CA ILE A 146 6.74 13.19 0.79
C ILE A 146 8.26 13.33 0.60
N ALA A 147 9.04 12.49 1.26
CA ALA A 147 10.50 12.51 1.16
C ALA A 147 10.96 12.27 -0.28
N VAL A 148 10.42 11.25 -0.96
CA VAL A 148 10.74 10.97 -2.37
C VAL A 148 10.32 12.13 -3.26
N GLY A 149 9.15 12.70 -3.04
CA GLY A 149 8.63 13.84 -3.79
C GLY A 149 9.48 15.10 -3.69
N PHE A 150 10.09 15.38 -2.53
CA PHE A 150 10.99 16.53 -2.34
C PHE A 150 12.42 16.26 -2.78
N LEU A 151 12.95 15.05 -2.53
CA LEU A 151 14.32 14.68 -2.87
C LEU A 151 14.53 14.48 -4.37
N TYR A 152 13.46 14.12 -5.11
CA TYR A 152 13.57 13.99 -6.55
C TYR A 152 13.80 15.38 -7.20
N PRO A 153 14.86 15.53 -8.02
CA PRO A 153 15.12 16.78 -8.72
C PRO A 153 14.09 16.93 -9.85
N LEU A 154 13.16 17.87 -9.67
CA LEU A 154 12.23 18.30 -10.70
C LEU A 154 12.83 19.53 -11.39
N VAL A 155 12.91 19.47 -12.72
CA VAL A 155 13.48 20.50 -13.59
C VAL A 155 12.38 21.08 -14.46
#